data_AF-A0A9D5QTN3-F1
#
_entry.id   AF-A0A9D5QTN3-F1
#
_cell.length_a   1.000
_cell.length_b   1.000
_cell.length_c   1.000
_cell.angle_alpha   90.00
_cell.angle_beta   90.00
_cell.angle_gamma   90.00
#
_symmetry.space_group_name_H-M   'P 1'
#
loop_
_entity.id
_entity.type
_entity.pdbx_description
1 polymer ?
#
loop_
_entity_poly.entity_id
_entity_poly.type
_entity_poly.pdbx_seq_one_letter_code
_entity_poly.pdbx_strand_id
1 'polypeptide(L)'
;MKKFFLIAVLSLTVLGASAEIKFKSLDNIKGTNVVLVDDNAPQTVKITDAVLSNNGSEYPAKQIRCDVVDGIATYKLKFKRLTLFKDCKVTLTVNGEKITINLQKSLLDR
;
A
#
# COMPACT_ATOMS: atom_id res chain seq x y z
N MET A 1 7.79 43.47 33.29
CA MET A 1 8.55 42.21 33.20
C MET A 1 7.57 41.03 33.22
N LYS A 2 7.27 40.42 32.07
CA LYS A 2 6.59 39.12 31.98
C LYS A 2 7.23 38.36 30.82
N LYS A 3 8.09 37.40 31.16
CA LYS A 3 8.81 36.55 30.21
C LYS A 3 7.85 35.42 29.81
N PHE A 4 7.45 35.38 28.54
CA PHE A 4 6.73 34.24 27.98
C PHE A 4 7.77 33.18 27.58
N PHE A 5 7.69 32.00 28.20
CA PHE A 5 8.49 30.84 27.82
C PHE A 5 7.91 30.24 26.54
N LEU A 6 8.64 30.35 25.42
CA LEU A 6 8.39 29.54 24.24
C LEU A 6 8.96 28.14 24.49
N ILE A 7 8.08 27.14 24.56
CA ILE A 7 8.47 25.72 24.50
C ILE A 7 8.24 25.28 23.05
N ALA A 8 9.32 25.17 22.29
CA ALA A 8 9.32 24.55 20.97
C ALA A 8 9.59 23.05 21.14
N VAL A 9 8.55 22.23 21.03
CA VAL A 9 8.67 20.77 20.93
C VAL A 9 9.09 20.45 19.49
N LEU A 10 10.38 20.21 19.30
CA LEU A 10 10.94 19.73 18.04
C LEU A 10 10.76 18.21 18.00
N SER A 11 9.62 17.73 17.50
CA SER A 11 9.46 16.31 17.18
C SER A 11 10.35 15.99 15.97
N LEU A 12 11.48 15.32 16.21
CA LEU A 12 12.28 14.68 15.17
C LEU A 12 11.41 13.66 14.43
N THR A 13 10.88 14.03 13.27
CA THR A 13 10.40 13.05 12.31
C THR A 13 11.62 12.42 11.67
N VAL A 14 11.93 11.19 12.09
CA VAL A 14 12.91 10.35 11.40
C VAL A 14 12.38 10.17 9.98
N LEU A 15 13.02 10.83 9.01
CA LEU A 15 12.78 10.58 7.60
C LEU A 15 13.31 9.18 7.29
N GLY A 16 12.49 8.17 7.56
CA GLY A 16 12.70 6.85 7.01
C GLY A 16 12.68 6.97 5.49
N ALA A 17 13.69 6.41 4.83
CA ALA A 17 13.67 6.23 3.39
C ALA A 17 12.37 5.49 3.03
N SER A 18 11.41 6.20 2.44
CA SER A 18 10.14 5.60 2.01
C SER A 18 10.47 4.72 0.82
N ALA A 19 10.53 3.41 1.05
CA ALA A 19 10.61 2.43 0.00
C ALA A 19 9.30 2.47 -0.81
N GLU A 20 9.40 2.68 -2.12
CA GLU A 20 8.24 2.88 -2.98
C GLU A 20 7.63 1.53 -3.37
N ILE A 21 6.47 1.19 -2.79
CA ILE A 21 5.69 0.02 -3.20
C ILE A 21 5.11 0.25 -4.60
N LYS A 22 5.46 -0.61 -5.55
CA LYS A 22 5.08 -0.51 -6.96
C LYS A 22 4.06 -1.57 -7.35
N PHE A 23 3.25 -1.23 -8.35
CA PHE A 23 2.37 -2.20 -9.00
C PHE A 23 3.17 -3.16 -9.89
N LYS A 24 2.90 -4.46 -9.75
CA LYS A 24 3.50 -5.50 -10.61
C LYS A 24 2.49 -6.13 -11.55
N SER A 25 1.35 -6.59 -11.04
CA SER A 25 0.34 -7.24 -11.88
C SER A 25 -1.06 -7.20 -11.29
N LEU A 26 -2.05 -7.24 -12.17
CA LEU A 26 -3.44 -7.48 -11.84
C LEU A 26 -3.96 -8.60 -12.75
N ASP A 27 -4.60 -9.59 -12.14
CA ASP A 27 -5.45 -10.56 -12.82
C ASP A 27 -6.82 -10.60 -12.17
N ASN A 28 -7.81 -11.05 -12.92
CA ASN A 28 -9.18 -11.15 -12.45
C ASN A 28 -9.71 -12.59 -12.61
N ILE A 29 -8.88 -13.60 -12.32
CA ILE A 29 -9.26 -15.02 -12.42
C ILE A 29 -9.66 -15.53 -11.02
N LYS A 30 -10.89 -16.04 -10.88
CA LYS A 30 -11.44 -16.54 -9.60
C LYS A 30 -11.37 -15.53 -8.43
N GLY A 31 -11.31 -14.23 -8.75
CA GLY A 31 -11.15 -13.10 -7.83
C GLY A 31 -10.36 -12.00 -8.52
N THR A 32 -10.33 -10.79 -7.94
CA THR A 32 -9.39 -9.75 -8.37
C THR A 32 -8.12 -9.93 -7.55
N ASN A 33 -7.03 -10.31 -8.20
CA ASN A 33 -5.74 -10.53 -7.56
C ASN A 33 -4.78 -9.41 -7.98
N VAL A 34 -4.18 -8.75 -7.01
CA VAL A 34 -3.20 -7.68 -7.21
C VAL A 34 -1.88 -8.09 -6.60
N VAL A 35 -0.81 -7.93 -7.37
CA VAL A 35 0.56 -8.13 -6.89
C VAL A 35 1.27 -6.79 -6.87
N LEU A 36 1.82 -6.43 -5.72
CA LEU A 36 2.67 -5.27 -5.52
C LEU A 36 4.06 -5.74 -5.08
N VAL A 37 5.08 -4.93 -5.35
CA VAL A 37 6.47 -5.21 -4.97
C VAL A 37 7.11 -3.99 -4.34
N ASP A 38 7.88 -4.24 -3.30
CA ASP A 38 8.79 -3.29 -2.67
C ASP A 38 10.21 -3.85 -2.77
N ASP A 39 11.05 -3.18 -3.56
CA ASP A 39 12.42 -3.62 -3.84
C ASP A 39 13.40 -3.27 -2.70
N ASN A 40 12.96 -2.54 -1.68
CA ASN A 40 13.77 -2.12 -0.55
C ASN A 40 13.00 -2.28 0.78
N ALA A 41 12.40 -3.45 0.94
CA ALA A 41 11.61 -3.78 2.10
C ALA A 41 12.51 -4.06 3.32
N PRO A 42 12.10 -3.65 4.53
CA PRO A 42 12.78 -4.06 5.75
C PRO A 42 12.69 -5.58 5.93
N GLN A 43 13.60 -6.15 6.72
CA GLN A 43 13.62 -7.59 7.02
C GLN A 43 12.28 -8.10 7.60
N THR A 44 11.53 -7.23 8.29
CA THR A 44 10.22 -7.55 8.85
C THR A 44 9.17 -6.61 8.27
N VAL A 45 8.18 -7.20 7.58
CA VAL A 45 7.03 -6.49 7.01
C VAL A 45 5.75 -7.04 7.64
N LYS A 46 5.01 -6.19 8.34
CA LYS A 46 3.68 -6.52 8.89
C LYS A 46 2.61 -5.82 8.07
N ILE A 47 1.68 -6.58 7.50
CA ILE A 47 0.50 -6.03 6.83
C ILE A 47 -0.71 -6.32 7.69
N THR A 48 -1.48 -5.29 8.03
CA THR A 48 -2.69 -5.44 8.84
C THR A 48 -3.97 -5.28 8.04
N ASP A 49 -3.92 -4.55 6.93
CA ASP A 49 -5.10 -4.25 6.13
C ASP A 49 -4.72 -3.94 4.67
N ALA A 50 -5.67 -4.20 3.78
CA ALA A 50 -5.57 -3.87 2.36
C ALA A 50 -6.97 -3.62 1.78
N VAL A 51 -7.15 -2.49 1.12
CA VAL A 51 -8.43 -2.08 0.52
C VAL A 51 -8.21 -1.68 -0.94
N LEU A 52 -9.01 -2.26 -1.84
CA LEU A 52 -9.09 -1.84 -3.24
C LEU A 52 -10.23 -0.84 -3.39
N SER A 53 -9.90 0.41 -3.73
CA SER A 53 -10.87 1.40 -4.19
C SER A 53 -11.04 1.27 -5.70
N ASN A 54 -12.27 1.15 -6.17
CA ASN A 54 -12.60 1.08 -7.59
C ASN A 54 -13.96 1.72 -7.86
N ASN A 55 -13.97 2.72 -8.75
CA ASN A 55 -15.14 3.50 -9.15
C ASN A 55 -15.92 4.05 -7.93
N GLY A 56 -15.20 4.62 -6.95
CA GLY A 56 -15.78 5.19 -5.73
C GLY A 56 -16.24 4.17 -4.68
N SER A 57 -16.11 2.87 -4.94
CA SER A 57 -16.44 1.80 -3.98
C SER A 57 -15.19 1.20 -3.37
N GLU A 58 -15.25 0.80 -2.11
CA GLU A 58 -14.15 0.14 -1.40
C GLU A 58 -14.39 -1.36 -1.24
N TYR A 59 -13.33 -2.13 -1.45
CA TYR A 59 -13.33 -3.58 -1.39
C TYR A 59 -12.18 -4.03 -0.49
N PRO A 60 -12.47 -4.41 0.78
CA PRO A 60 -11.46 -5.00 1.66
C PRO A 60 -10.91 -6.30 1.07
N ALA A 61 -9.63 -6.57 1.30
CA ALA A 61 -8.99 -7.80 0.89
C ALA A 61 -9.61 -8.99 1.64
N LYS A 62 -9.93 -10.04 0.89
CA LYS A 62 -10.33 -11.34 1.47
C LYS A 62 -9.11 -12.12 1.94
N GLN A 63 -7.96 -11.84 1.34
CA GLN A 63 -6.71 -12.51 1.65
C GLN A 63 -5.55 -11.59 1.35
N ILE A 64 -4.60 -11.57 2.29
CA ILE A 64 -3.36 -10.80 2.21
C ILE A 64 -2.23 -11.80 2.44
N ARG A 65 -1.24 -11.81 1.55
CA ARG A 65 0.02 -12.55 1.74
C ARG A 65 1.19 -11.62 1.46
N CYS A 66 2.24 -11.74 2.25
CA CYS A 66 3.50 -11.06 2.07
C CYS A 66 4.62 -12.10 2.07
N ASP A 67 5.43 -12.10 1.03
CA ASP A 67 6.65 -12.90 0.97
C ASP A 67 7.82 -11.91 0.92
N VAL A 68 8.77 -11.99 1.86
CA VAL A 68 10.00 -11.18 1.85
C VAL A 68 11.18 -12.09 1.56
N VAL A 69 11.89 -11.83 0.46
CA VAL A 69 13.06 -12.61 0.03
C VAL A 69 14.13 -11.62 -0.40
N ASP A 70 15.32 -11.71 0.21
CA ASP A 70 16.49 -10.87 -0.12
C ASP A 70 16.20 -9.36 -0.15
N GLY A 71 15.39 -8.87 0.79
CA GLY A 71 15.00 -7.45 0.88
C GLY A 71 13.91 -7.02 -0.10
N ILE A 72 13.37 -7.94 -0.89
CA ILE A 72 12.25 -7.70 -1.80
C ILE A 72 10.97 -8.25 -1.17
N ALA A 73 10.01 -7.38 -0.86
CA ALA A 73 8.68 -7.79 -0.41
C ALA A 73 7.71 -7.90 -1.60
N THR A 74 7.06 -9.05 -1.73
CA THR A 74 5.98 -9.29 -2.69
C THR A 74 4.64 -9.40 -1.96
N TYR A 75 3.76 -8.43 -2.22
CA TYR A 75 2.42 -8.35 -1.63
C TYR A 75 1.43 -8.99 -2.60
N LYS A 76 0.75 -10.07 -2.19
CA LYS A 76 -0.30 -10.75 -2.95
C LYS A 76 -1.64 -10.51 -2.28
N LEU A 77 -2.48 -9.72 -2.92
CA LEU A 77 -3.76 -9.26 -2.40
C LEU A 77 -4.88 -9.88 -3.22
N LYS A 78 -5.88 -10.45 -2.55
CA LYS A 78 -7.07 -11.00 -3.21
C LYS A 78 -8.33 -10.31 -2.72
N PHE A 79 -9.10 -9.81 -3.68
CA PHE A 79 -10.38 -9.16 -3.46
C PHE A 79 -11.52 -9.96 -4.08
N LYS A 80 -12.76 -9.51 -3.85
CA LYS A 80 -13.89 -10.03 -4.63
C LYS A 80 -13.64 -9.77 -6.12
N ARG A 81 -14.13 -10.66 -6.98
CA ARG A 81 -14.06 -10.47 -8.44
C ARG A 81 -14.83 -9.20 -8.81
N LEU A 82 -14.20 -8.32 -9.59
CA LEU A 82 -14.83 -7.11 -10.12
C LEU A 82 -15.05 -7.27 -11.63
N THR A 83 -16.02 -6.55 -12.18
CA THR A 83 -16.33 -6.57 -13.63
C THR A 83 -15.88 -5.29 -14.34
N LEU A 84 -15.60 -4.24 -13.58
CA LEU A 84 -15.17 -2.93 -14.05
C LEU A 84 -13.93 -2.50 -13.26
N PHE A 85 -12.96 -1.94 -13.96
CA PHE A 85 -11.76 -1.33 -13.39
C PHE A 85 -11.68 0.13 -13.83
N LYS A 86 -12.01 1.04 -12.91
CA LYS A 86 -12.00 2.49 -13.14
C LYS A 86 -11.58 3.19 -11.86
N ASP A 87 -10.70 4.19 -11.98
CA ASP A 87 -10.15 4.95 -10.86
C ASP A 87 -9.56 4.04 -9.76
N CYS A 88 -8.91 2.95 -10.18
CA CYS A 88 -8.42 1.90 -9.29
C CYS A 88 -7.25 2.37 -8.43
N LYS A 89 -7.39 2.20 -7.10
CA LYS A 89 -6.32 2.45 -6.12
C LYS A 89 -6.30 1.31 -5.10
N VAL A 90 -5.11 0.94 -4.64
CA VAL A 90 -4.95 0.02 -3.51
C VAL A 90 -4.32 0.75 -2.36
N THR A 91 -4.96 0.68 -1.19
CA THR A 91 -4.43 1.20 0.06
C THR A 91 -4.00 0.02 0.93
N LEU A 92 -2.72 -0.04 1.27
CA LEU A 92 -2.13 -1.01 2.19
C LEU A 92 -1.90 -0.35 3.54
N THR A 93 -2.02 -1.11 4.62
CA THR A 93 -1.46 -0.73 5.92
C THR A 93 -0.24 -1.59 6.22
N VAL A 94 0.95 -1.03 6.04
CA VAL A 94 2.26 -1.69 6.23
C VAL A 94 2.95 -1.09 7.44
N ASN A 95 3.32 -1.93 8.41
CA ASN A 95 3.97 -1.51 9.66
C ASN A 95 3.22 -0.38 10.41
N GLY A 96 1.91 -0.28 10.25
CA GLY A 96 1.06 0.75 10.84
C GLY A 96 0.88 2.00 9.97
N GLU A 97 1.58 2.12 8.84
CA GLU A 97 1.47 3.23 7.90
C GLU A 97 0.56 2.89 6.71
N LYS A 98 -0.28 3.84 6.30
CA LYS A 98 -1.16 3.69 5.14
C LYS A 98 -0.46 4.16 3.87
N ILE A 99 -0.26 3.24 2.93
CA ILE A 99 0.37 3.51 1.63
C ILE A 99 -0.68 3.31 0.55
N THR A 100 -0.86 4.31 -0.32
CA THR A 100 -1.83 4.26 -1.43
C THR A 100 -1.12 4.19 -2.77
N ILE A 101 -1.41 3.14 -3.54
CA ILE A 101 -0.85 2.88 -4.86
C ILE A 101 -1.95 3.09 -5.91
N ASN A 102 -1.70 3.93 -6.90
CA ASN A 102 -2.62 4.15 -8.02
C ASN A 102 -2.41 3.07 -9.09
N LEU A 103 -3.40 2.18 -9.25
CA LEU A 103 -3.35 1.10 -10.23
C LEU A 103 -3.83 1.56 -11.61
N GLN A 104 -4.63 2.62 -11.68
CA GLN A 104 -5.24 3.06 -12.95
C GLN A 104 -4.18 3.40 -13.99
N LYS A 105 -3.08 4.05 -13.60
CA LYS A 105 -1.97 4.37 -14.50
C LYS A 105 -1.41 3.10 -15.17
N SER A 106 -1.05 2.11 -14.36
CA SER A 106 -0.50 0.85 -14.85
C SER A 106 -1.48 -0.05 -15.61
N LEU A 107 -2.78 0.19 -15.51
CA LEU A 107 -3.79 -0.52 -16.31
C LEU A 107 -4.03 0.12 -17.68
N LEU A 108 -3.73 1.42 -17.83
CA LEU A 108 -3.85 2.13 -19.11
C LEU A 108 -2.65 1.87 -20.03
N ASP A 109 -1.49 1.55 -19.46
CA ASP A 109 -0.25 1.28 -20.20
C ASP A 109 -0.14 -0.18 -20.72
N ARG A 110 -1.22 -0.98 -20.65
CA ARG A 110 -1.27 -2.38 -21.09
C ARG A 110 -2.19 -2.57 -22.29
#